data_AF-A0A3M5W9M2-F1
#
_entry.id   AF-A0A3M5W9M2-F1
#
_cell.length_a   1.000
_cell.length_b   1.000
_cell.length_c   1.000
_cell.angle_alpha   90.00
_cell.angle_beta   90.00
_cell.angle_gamma   90.00
#
_symmetry.space_group_name_H-M   'P 1'
#
loop_
_entity.id
_entity.type
_entity.pdbx_description
1 polymer ?
#
loop_
_entity_poly.entity_id
_entity_poly.type
_entity_poly.pdbx_seq_one_letter_code
_entity_poly.pdbx_strand_id
1 'polypeptide(L)' 'MIDIDQVRKLNVQNGDLLVVPENTEQEDMQQFLEALRYLVPNADVTIVRGPMELLDVDAMNKLGWHRK' A
#
# COMPACT_ATOMS: atom_id res chain seq x y z
N MET A 1 8.36 9.91 -14.45
CA MET A 1 8.48 10.88 -13.35
C MET A 1 7.12 10.99 -12.71
N ILE A 2 7.02 10.55 -11.46
CA ILE A 2 5.77 10.60 -10.71
C ILE A 2 5.36 12.04 -10.39
N ASP A 3 4.06 12.32 -10.46
CA ASP A 3 3.52 13.63 -10.13
C ASP A 3 3.28 13.76 -8.62
N ILE A 4 4.14 14.52 -7.94
CA ILE A 4 4.11 14.71 -6.49
C ILE A 4 2.80 15.34 -6.02
N ASP A 5 2.19 16.23 -6.82
CA ASP A 5 0.92 16.85 -6.44
C ASP A 5 -0.23 15.83 -6.45
N GLN A 6 -0.16 14.80 -7.29
CA GLN A 6 -1.12 13.70 -7.27
C GLN A 6 -0.90 12.77 -6.07
N VAL A 7 0.35 12.48 -5.70
CA VAL A 7 0.66 11.70 -4.49
C VAL A 7 0.15 12.43 -3.24
N ARG A 8 0.27 13.76 -3.20
CA ARG A 8 -0.22 14.58 -2.08
C ARG A 8 -1.73 14.46 -1.87
N LYS A 9 -2.51 14.32 -2.94
CA LYS A 9 -3.97 14.17 -2.88
C LYS A 9 -4.42 12.84 -2.27
N LEU A 10 -3.53 11.84 -2.20
CA LEU A 10 -3.82 10.58 -1.51
C LEU A 10 -3.92 10.76 0.00
N ASN A 11 -3.41 11.88 0.56
CA ASN A 11 -3.49 12.24 1.98
C ASN A 11 -3.08 11.10 2.92
N VAL A 12 -2.02 10.39 2.53
CA VAL A 12 -1.51 9.20 3.24
C VAL A 12 -1.12 9.55 4.68
N GLN A 13 -1.57 8.72 5.60
CA GLN A 13 -1.30 8.82 7.03
C GLN A 13 -0.37 7.70 7.50
N ASN A 14 0.18 7.88 8.70
CA ASN A 14 0.94 6.84 9.36
C ASN A 14 0.05 5.61 9.62
N GLY A 15 0.52 4.43 9.20
CA GLY A 15 -0.20 3.15 9.32
C GLY A 15 -1.06 2.79 8.11
N ASP A 16 -1.12 3.63 7.07
CA ASP A 16 -1.94 3.35 5.90
C ASP A 16 -1.43 2.17 5.07
N LEU A 17 -2.39 1.45 4.48
CA LEU A 17 -2.16 0.39 3.53
C LEU A 17 -2.61 0.83 2.14
N LEU A 18 -1.65 0.97 1.22
CA LEU A 18 -1.90 1.39 -0.15
C LEU A 18 -1.85 0.16 -1.06
N VAL A 19 -2.88 0.01 -1.89
CA VAL A 19 -2.95 -1.05 -2.89
C VAL A 19 -2.74 -0.43 -4.25
N VAL A 20 -1.70 -0.89 -4.96
CA VAL A 20 -1.45 -0.50 -6.34
C VAL A 20 -1.93 -1.59 -7.30
N PRO A 21 -2.25 -1.22 -8.56
CA PRO A 21 -2.58 -2.21 -9.58
C PRO A 21 -1.55 -3.33 -9.71
N GLU A 22 -2.01 -4.53 -10.04
CA GLU A 22 -1.15 -5.72 -10.17
C GLU A 22 -0.08 -5.58 -11.26
N ASN A 23 -0.37 -4.76 -12.28
CA ASN A 23 0.50 -4.50 -13.41
C ASN A 23 1.46 -3.32 -13.19
N THR A 24 1.48 -2.72 -12.00
CA THR A 24 2.43 -1.64 -11.68
C THR A 24 3.86 -2.18 -11.73
N GLU A 25 4.72 -1.53 -12.51
CA GLU A 25 6.11 -1.95 -12.63
C GLU A 25 6.90 -1.70 -11.34
N GLN A 26 8.04 -2.39 -11.22
CA GLN A 26 8.90 -2.21 -10.05
C GLN A 26 9.48 -0.80 -9.96
N GLU A 27 9.81 -0.19 -11.10
CA GLU A 27 10.35 1.16 -11.15
C GLU A 27 9.32 2.20 -10.69
N ASP A 28 8.09 2.08 -11.15
CA ASP A 28 6.98 2.96 -10.72
C ASP A 28 6.73 2.87 -9.20
N MET A 29 6.83 1.66 -8.64
CA MET A 29 6.73 1.45 -7.19
C MET A 29 7.83 2.17 -6.42
N GLN A 30 9.07 2.15 -6.92
CA GLN A 30 10.18 2.85 -6.28
C GLN A 30 9.97 4.36 -6.35
N GLN A 31 9.59 4.90 -7.51
CA GLN A 31 9.28 6.33 -7.67
C GLN A 31 8.16 6.77 -6.72
N PHE A 32 7.12 5.94 -6.56
CA PHE A 32 6.03 6.21 -5.63
C PHE A 32 6.49 6.19 -4.17
N LEU A 33 7.31 5.22 -3.78
CA LEU A 33 7.87 5.14 -2.44
C LEU A 33 8.78 6.34 -2.12
N GLU A 34 9.58 6.80 -3.07
CA GLU A 34 10.39 8.01 -2.92
C GLU A 34 9.53 9.26 -2.74
N ALA A 35 8.47 9.42 -3.55
CA ALA A 35 7.52 10.52 -3.40
C ALA A 35 6.81 10.52 -2.04
N LEU A 36 6.43 9.34 -1.54
CA LEU A 36 5.85 9.18 -0.20
C LEU A 36 6.85 9.54 0.90
N ARG A 37 8.10 9.07 0.83
CA ARG A 37 9.15 9.43 1.80
C ARG A 37 9.44 10.92 1.82
N TYR A 38 9.29 11.61 0.69
CA TYR A 38 9.42 13.06 0.62
C TYR A 38 8.25 13.79 1.31
N LEU A 39 7.01 13.32 1.10
CA LEU A 39 5.80 13.96 1.62
C LEU A 39 5.51 13.63 3.08
N VAL A 40 5.77 12.39 3.50
CA VAL A 40 5.48 11.84 4.84
C VAL A 40 6.68 11.06 5.38
N PRO A 41 7.79 11.73 5.72
CA PRO A 41 9.08 11.09 6.01
C PRO A 41 9.08 10.14 7.23
N ASN A 42 8.12 10.28 8.14
CA ASN A 42 8.02 9.49 9.37
C ASN A 42 6.78 8.57 9.41
N ALA A 43 6.13 8.33 8.27
CA ALA A 43 4.97 7.46 8.20
C ALA A 43 5.37 6.02 7.88
N ASP A 44 4.93 5.08 8.69
CA ASP A 44 4.93 3.65 8.41
C ASP A 44 3.79 3.33 7.46
N VAL A 45 4.10 3.20 6.17
CA VAL A 45 3.12 2.92 5.10
C VAL A 45 3.45 1.58 4.47
N THR A 46 2.45 0.71 4.34
CA THR A 46 2.59 -0.57 3.63
C THR A 46 2.02 -0.42 2.23
N ILE A 47 2.78 -0.84 1.21
CA ILE A 47 2.31 -0.81 -0.18
C ILE A 47 2.27 -2.25 -0.69
N VAL A 48 1.11 -2.67 -1.21
CA VAL A 48 0.89 -4.01 -1.75
C VAL A 48 0.55 -3.90 -3.23
N ARG A 49 1.17 -4.76 -4.03
CA ARG A 49 0.83 -4.93 -5.45
C ARG A 49 -0.13 -6.10 -5.59
N GLY A 50 -1.26 -5.88 -6.25
CA GLY A 50 -2.19 -6.94 -6.61
C GLY A 50 -3.64 -6.56 -6.38
N PRO A 51 -4.59 -7.37 -6.87
CA PRO A 51 -5.92 -7.36 -6.29
C PRO A 51 -5.79 -7.80 -4.82
N MET A 52 -6.10 -6.89 -3.90
CA MET A 52 -6.32 -7.25 -2.50
C MET A 52 -7.78 -7.67 -2.37
N GLU A 53 -8.03 -8.97 -2.33
CA GLU A 53 -9.34 -9.48 -1.98
C GLU A 53 -9.50 -9.51 -0.47
N LEU A 54 -10.63 -8.99 0.03
CA LEU A 54 -11.02 -9.20 1.41
C LEU A 54 -11.25 -10.69 1.61
N LEU A 55 -10.37 -11.33 2.39
CA LEU A 55 -10.63 -12.68 2.85
C LEU A 55 -11.80 -12.62 3.84
N ASP A 56 -12.79 -13.48 3.64
CA ASP A 56 -13.81 -13.70 4.65
C ASP A 56 -13.19 -14.35 5.90
N VAL A 57 -13.89 -14.22 7.02
CA VAL A 57 -13.44 -14.72 8.33
C VAL A 57 -13.18 -16.23 8.30
N ASP A 58 -13.93 -17.00 7.50
CA ASP A 58 -13.76 -18.45 7.39
C ASP A 58 -12.47 -18.80 6.65
N ALA A 59 -12.11 -18.06 5.59
CA ALA A 59 -10.85 -18.20 4.89
C ALA A 59 -9.67 -17.81 5.79
N MET A 60 -9.79 -16.72 6.56
CA MET A 60 -8.77 -16.31 7.54
C MET A 60 -8.57 -17.36 8.65
N ASN A 61 -9.66 -17.95 9.14
CA ASN A 61 -9.62 -19.04 10.13
C ASN A 61 -8.93 -20.29 9.57
N LYS A 62 -9.23 -20.68 8.33
CA LYS A 62 -8.57 -21.81 7.65
C LYS A 62 -7.07 -21.60 7.47
N LEU A 63 -6.64 -20.37 7.21
CA LEU A 63 -5.23 -19.99 7.11
C LEU A 63 -4.56 -19.84 8.49
N GLY A 64 -5.32 -20.00 9.58
CA GLY A 64 -4.81 -19.94 10.95
C GLY A 64 -4.43 -18.53 11.42
N TRP A 65 -4.95 -17.49 10.76
CA TRP A 65 -4.69 -16.09 11.10
C TRP A 65 -5.42 -15.66 12.36
N HIS A 66 -6.58 -16.27 12.63
CA HIS A 66 -7.22 -16.20 13.94
C HIS A 66 -6.89 -17.45 14.74
N ARG A 67 -6.05 -17.29 15.76
CA ARG A 67 -5.94 -18.25 16.86
C ARG A 67 -6.58 -17.57 18.07
N LYS A 68 -7.69 -18.14 18.54
CA LYS A 68 -8.24 -17.79 19.85
C LYS A 68 -7.29 -18.25 20.94
#